data_AF-A0AA39TH79-F1
#
_entry.id   AF-A0AA39TH79-F1
#
_cell.length_a   1.000
_cell.length_b   1.000
_cell.length_c   1.000
_cell.angle_alpha   90.00
_cell.angle_beta   90.00
_cell.angle_gamma   90.00
#
_symmetry.space_group_name_H-M   'P 1'
#
loop_
_entity.id
_entity.type
_entity.pdbx_description
1 polymer ?
#
loop_
_entity_poly.entity_id
_entity_poly.type
_entity_poly.pdbx_seq_one_letter_code
_entity_poly.pdbx_strand_id
1 'polypeptide(L)'
;MIQKWFYKRRTKAEKTRTQLTPQATALIKARNYDSEKYTVCPIDLVNFNVKDGNKDGLVNLSEKTCSCMKFQVDKLPCRHALAAIRFAKKPFGDFCGDCYKTTSWVEAYSGNIFPVGHPSEWTIPEGVRSMVVYPPPFRAQAGRPKKKRYKSAGEHRNGNTRHCTICGKSGHNRQNCRNAQPCQIPVPSATSATSATTVTSKRPRRPYRCRKCGEEGHNSQKCPLTPEVGGTT
;
A
#
# COMPACT_ATOMS: atom_id res chain seq x y z
N MET A 1 11.53 12.45 3.59
CA MET A 1 12.98 12.39 3.89
C MET A 1 13.19 11.61 5.18
N ILE A 2 14.07 10.62 5.14
CA ILE A 2 14.31 9.65 6.23
C ILE A 2 14.85 10.32 7.51
N GLN A 3 15.65 11.37 7.37
CA GLN A 3 16.22 12.13 8.49
C GLN A 3 15.12 12.77 9.35
N LYS A 4 14.16 13.46 8.72
CA LYS A 4 13.02 14.07 9.42
C LYS A 4 12.16 13.02 10.13
N TRP A 5 12.01 11.85 9.54
CA TRP A 5 11.27 10.75 10.16
C TRP A 5 12.02 10.19 11.37
N PHE A 6 13.33 9.95 11.24
CA PHE A 6 14.18 9.43 12.31
C PHE A 6 14.24 10.39 13.50
N TYR A 7 14.46 11.68 13.23
CA TYR A 7 14.44 12.75 14.24
C TYR A 7 13.11 12.79 15.01
N LYS A 8 11.97 12.71 14.31
CA LYS A 8 10.64 12.66 14.95
C LYS A 8 10.47 11.42 15.85
N ARG A 9 11.01 10.26 15.46
CA ARG A 9 10.91 9.05 16.28
C ARG A 9 11.81 9.11 17.49
N ARG A 10 13.05 9.56 17.33
CA ARG A 10 13.98 9.78 18.45
C ARG A 10 13.40 10.73 19.49
N THR A 11 13.01 11.93 19.07
CA THR A 11 12.43 12.94 19.96
C THR A 11 11.17 12.45 20.67
N LYS A 12 10.35 11.62 20.01
CA LYS A 12 9.18 11.00 20.65
C LYS A 12 9.59 9.93 21.67
N ALA A 13 10.59 9.11 21.36
CA ALA A 13 11.12 8.09 22.27
C ALA A 13 11.69 8.73 23.54
N GLU A 14 12.57 9.74 23.39
CA GLU A 14 13.19 10.47 24.51
C GLU A 14 12.17 11.17 25.42
N LYS A 15 11.09 11.72 24.83
CA LYS A 15 10.01 12.35 25.60
C LYS A 15 9.11 11.34 26.32
N THR A 16 9.16 10.07 25.94
CA THR A 16 8.31 9.03 26.53
C THR A 16 8.88 8.61 27.87
N ARG A 17 8.14 8.86 28.95
CA ARG A 17 8.53 8.49 30.33
C ARG A 17 7.98 7.15 30.80
N THR A 18 7.08 6.54 30.03
CA THR A 18 6.48 5.24 30.38
C THR A 18 7.48 4.10 30.14
N GLN A 19 7.37 3.01 30.91
CA GLN A 19 8.20 1.82 30.75
C GLN A 19 8.10 1.19 29.35
N LEU A 20 6.89 1.22 28.77
CA LEU A 20 6.61 0.71 27.43
C LEU A 20 6.37 1.86 26.44
N THR A 21 6.52 1.56 25.16
CA THR A 21 6.17 2.48 24.08
C THR A 21 4.69 2.90 24.18
N PRO A 22 4.29 4.08 23.66
CA PRO A 22 2.91 4.55 23.74
C PRO A 22 1.90 3.59 23.07
N GLN A 23 2.32 2.95 21.97
CA GLN A 23 1.49 1.97 21.25
C GLN A 23 1.27 0.71 22.09
N ALA A 24 2.35 0.14 22.66
CA ALA A 24 2.23 -1.02 23.53
C ALA A 24 1.43 -0.69 24.80
N THR A 25 1.65 0.49 25.39
CA THR A 25 0.91 0.95 26.56
C THR A 25 -0.59 1.04 26.28
N ALA A 26 -0.98 1.64 25.15
CA ALA A 26 -2.39 1.73 24.76
C ALA A 26 -3.02 0.33 24.54
N LEU A 27 -2.27 -0.57 23.89
CA LEU A 27 -2.71 -1.94 23.64
C LEU A 27 -2.90 -2.73 24.94
N ILE A 28 -1.95 -2.62 25.87
CA ILE A 28 -2.04 -3.27 27.20
C ILE A 28 -3.20 -2.70 28.00
N LYS A 29 -3.42 -1.37 27.99
CA LYS A 29 -4.57 -0.76 28.68
C LYS A 29 -5.90 -1.31 28.17
N ALA A 30 -6.08 -1.40 26.85
CA ALA A 30 -7.29 -1.96 26.26
C ALA A 30 -7.48 -3.45 26.64
N ARG A 31 -6.41 -4.26 26.53
CA ARG A 31 -6.46 -5.67 26.93
C ARG A 31 -6.72 -5.85 28.43
N ASN A 32 -6.17 -4.97 29.26
CA ASN A 32 -6.35 -5.03 30.71
C ASN A 32 -7.81 -4.75 31.07
N TYR A 33 -8.41 -3.71 30.49
CA TYR A 33 -9.83 -3.40 30.67
C TYR A 33 -10.72 -4.61 30.31
N ASP A 34 -10.51 -5.21 29.13
CA ASP A 34 -11.26 -6.40 28.72
C ASP A 34 -11.08 -7.61 29.66
N SER A 35 -9.93 -7.70 30.36
CA SER A 35 -9.59 -8.81 31.24
C SER A 35 -10.18 -8.67 32.65
N GLU A 36 -10.76 -7.52 33.01
CA GLU A 36 -11.32 -7.27 34.35
C GLU A 36 -12.45 -8.24 34.69
N LYS A 37 -13.23 -8.64 33.68
CA LYS A 37 -14.33 -9.60 33.81
C LYS A 37 -13.91 -11.07 33.86
N TYR A 38 -12.62 -11.37 33.69
CA TYR A 38 -12.15 -12.76 33.66
C TYR A 38 -11.95 -13.29 35.09
N THR A 39 -12.35 -14.54 35.31
CA THR A 39 -12.15 -15.22 36.60
C THR A 39 -10.86 -16.02 36.56
N VAL A 40 -9.99 -15.84 37.55
CA VAL A 40 -8.71 -16.55 37.64
C VAL A 40 -8.83 -17.70 38.64
N CYS A 41 -8.53 -18.91 38.19
CA CYS A 41 -8.39 -20.10 39.01
C CYS A 41 -6.89 -20.47 39.07
N PRO A 42 -6.18 -20.16 40.16
CA PRO A 42 -4.77 -20.52 40.30
C PRO A 42 -4.62 -22.04 40.32
N ILE A 43 -3.59 -22.55 39.62
CA ILE A 43 -3.20 -23.97 39.66
C ILE A 43 -2.00 -24.11 40.59
N ASP A 44 -0.98 -23.27 40.40
CA ASP A 44 0.18 -23.15 41.28
C ASP A 44 0.71 -21.70 41.29
N LEU A 45 1.98 -21.50 41.66
CA LEU A 45 2.61 -20.17 41.74
C LEU A 45 2.81 -19.48 40.38
N VAL A 46 2.86 -20.24 39.28
CA VAL A 46 3.17 -19.74 37.93
C VAL A 46 2.10 -20.10 36.89
N ASN A 47 1.29 -21.12 37.15
CA ASN A 47 0.24 -21.64 36.27
C ASN A 47 -1.16 -21.22 36.75
N PHE A 48 -1.97 -20.74 35.81
CA PHE A 48 -3.32 -20.25 36.08
C PHE A 48 -4.28 -20.70 34.98
N ASN A 49 -5.45 -21.18 35.36
CA ASN A 49 -6.57 -21.31 34.43
C ASN A 49 -7.44 -20.05 34.50
N VAL A 50 -7.62 -19.35 33.39
CA VAL A 50 -8.35 -18.08 33.33
C VAL A 50 -9.62 -18.24 32.53
N LYS A 51 -10.77 -18.14 33.19
CA LYS A 51 -12.09 -18.27 32.59
C LYS A 51 -12.52 -16.99 31.91
N ASP A 52 -12.78 -17.06 30.61
CA ASP A 52 -13.22 -15.91 29.79
C ASP A 52 -14.67 -16.00 29.28
N GLY A 53 -15.38 -17.08 29.65
CA GLY A 53 -16.75 -17.36 29.23
C GLY A 53 -16.87 -18.00 27.84
N ASN A 54 -15.75 -18.31 27.17
CA ASN A 54 -15.73 -18.98 25.88
C ASN A 54 -14.63 -20.06 25.83
N LYS A 55 -13.38 -19.65 25.63
CA LYS A 55 -12.23 -20.55 25.57
C LYS A 55 -11.23 -20.14 26.64
N ASP A 56 -11.34 -20.80 27.80
CA ASP A 56 -10.47 -20.60 28.93
C ASP A 56 -8.98 -20.61 28.52
N GLY A 57 -8.22 -19.72 29.16
CA GLY A 57 -6.80 -19.54 28.91
C GLY A 57 -5.97 -20.24 29.99
N LEU A 58 -5.19 -21.25 29.62
CA LEU A 58 -4.14 -21.79 30.48
C LEU A 58 -2.91 -20.91 30.33
N VAL A 59 -2.52 -20.20 31.38
CA VAL A 59 -1.43 -19.23 31.41
C VAL A 59 -0.29 -19.76 32.26
N ASN A 60 0.94 -19.68 31.76
CA ASN A 60 2.16 -19.84 32.55
C ASN A 60 2.93 -18.51 32.54
N LEU A 61 3.05 -17.89 33.72
CA LEU A 61 3.72 -16.59 33.89
C LEU A 61 5.24 -16.69 33.83
N SER A 62 5.83 -17.81 34.22
CA SER A 62 7.30 -18.02 34.17
C SER A 62 7.79 -18.07 32.72
N GLU A 63 7.11 -18.89 31.89
CA GLU A 63 7.45 -19.08 30.49
C GLU A 63 6.87 -17.99 29.57
N LYS A 64 6.01 -17.12 30.12
CA LYS A 64 5.27 -16.08 29.37
C LYS A 64 4.42 -16.68 28.24
N THR A 65 3.69 -17.76 28.55
CA THR A 65 2.87 -18.50 27.59
C THR A 65 1.39 -18.49 27.97
N CYS A 66 0.53 -18.66 26.96
CA CYS A 66 -0.91 -18.81 27.13
C CYS A 66 -1.47 -19.75 26.05
N SER A 67 -2.44 -20.59 26.37
CA SER A 67 -3.10 -21.49 25.40
C SER A 67 -3.73 -20.74 24.21
N CYS A 68 -4.09 -19.46 24.38
CA CYS A 68 -4.58 -18.61 23.30
C CYS A 68 -3.51 -18.13 22.30
N MET A 69 -2.24 -18.50 22.49
CA MET A 69 -1.05 -18.19 21.68
C MET A 69 -0.67 -16.71 21.52
N LYS A 70 -1.57 -15.77 21.85
CA LYS A 70 -1.31 -14.34 21.70
C LYS A 70 -0.15 -13.85 22.55
N PHE A 71 0.06 -14.44 23.74
CA PHE A 71 1.15 -14.01 24.62
C PHE A 71 2.52 -14.32 23.98
N GLN A 72 2.65 -15.51 23.39
CA GLN A 72 3.87 -15.98 22.74
C GLN A 72 4.14 -15.26 21.41
N VAL A 73 3.09 -15.02 20.63
CA VAL A 73 3.17 -14.40 19.29
C VAL A 73 3.43 -12.91 19.41
N ASP A 74 2.63 -12.20 20.21
CA ASP A 74 2.74 -10.75 20.32
C ASP A 74 3.90 -10.33 21.24
N LYS A 75 4.49 -11.26 21.99
CA LYS A 75 5.47 -10.97 23.07
C LYS A 75 4.95 -9.93 24.07
N LEU A 76 3.62 -9.85 24.21
CA LEU A 76 2.91 -8.96 25.11
C LEU A 76 1.83 -9.77 25.82
N PRO A 77 1.58 -9.52 27.11
CA PRO A 77 0.48 -10.16 27.82
C PRO A 77 -0.84 -10.08 27.04
N CYS A 78 -1.45 -11.25 26.82
CA CYS A 78 -2.82 -11.34 26.34
C CYS A 78 -3.81 -11.02 27.47
N ARG A 79 -5.11 -11.00 27.18
CA ARG A 79 -6.13 -10.73 28.21
C ARG A 79 -6.12 -11.75 29.34
N HIS A 80 -5.94 -13.04 29.04
CA HIS A 80 -5.80 -14.09 30.05
C HIS A 80 -4.56 -13.87 30.91
N ALA A 81 -3.42 -13.59 30.28
CA ALA A 81 -2.17 -13.32 31.00
C ALA A 81 -2.26 -12.07 31.88
N LEU A 82 -2.92 -11.00 31.44
CA LEU A 82 -3.13 -9.81 32.25
C LEU A 82 -3.99 -10.08 33.50
N ALA A 83 -5.04 -10.90 33.36
CA ALA A 83 -5.82 -11.33 34.52
C ALA A 83 -4.97 -12.13 35.52
N ALA A 84 -4.16 -13.08 35.03
CA ALA A 84 -3.25 -13.87 35.87
C ALA A 84 -2.16 -13.00 36.54
N ILE A 85 -1.54 -12.08 35.80
CA ILE A 85 -0.54 -11.13 36.33
C ILE A 85 -1.15 -10.26 37.44
N ARG A 86 -2.38 -9.75 37.22
CA ARG A 86 -3.11 -8.95 38.21
C ARG A 86 -3.41 -9.77 39.46
N PHE A 87 -3.85 -11.02 39.30
CA PHE A 87 -4.06 -11.94 40.41
C PHE A 87 -2.77 -12.20 41.20
N ALA A 88 -1.66 -12.42 40.51
CA ALA A 88 -0.33 -12.62 41.10
C ALA A 88 0.30 -11.33 41.68
N LYS A 89 -0.36 -10.18 41.55
CA LYS A 89 0.12 -8.85 42.01
C LYS A 89 1.52 -8.48 41.49
N LYS A 90 1.85 -8.89 40.27
CA LYS A 90 3.13 -8.57 39.63
C LYS A 90 2.97 -7.41 38.63
N PRO A 91 4.01 -6.59 38.41
CA PRO A 91 3.95 -5.54 37.40
C PRO A 91 3.93 -6.18 35.99
N PHE A 92 2.96 -5.78 35.15
CA PHE A 92 2.83 -6.34 33.79
C PHE A 92 4.04 -6.03 32.89
N GLY A 93 4.81 -4.99 33.20
CA GLY A 93 5.97 -4.57 32.42
C GLY A 93 7.05 -5.66 32.30
N ASP A 94 7.20 -6.49 33.33
CA ASP A 94 8.18 -7.58 33.37
C ASP A 94 7.84 -8.72 32.40
N PHE A 95 6.57 -8.80 32.02
CA PHE A 95 6.01 -9.79 31.11
C PHE A 95 5.97 -9.31 29.66
N CYS A 96 6.33 -8.05 29.40
CA CYS A 96 6.40 -7.50 28.05
C CYS A 96 7.79 -7.75 27.43
N GLY A 97 7.82 -8.08 26.15
CA GLY A 97 9.07 -8.26 25.39
C GLY A 97 9.86 -6.97 25.25
N ASP A 98 11.18 -7.08 25.18
CA ASP A 98 12.10 -5.93 25.17
C ASP A 98 11.87 -4.99 23.99
N CYS A 99 11.47 -5.51 22.83
CA CYS A 99 11.16 -4.70 21.65
C CYS A 99 10.02 -3.68 21.86
N TYR A 100 9.22 -3.82 22.92
CA TYR A 100 8.16 -2.87 23.29
C TYR A 100 8.57 -1.91 24.42
N LYS A 101 9.74 -2.10 25.04
CA LYS A 101 10.24 -1.23 26.09
C LYS A 101 10.71 0.10 25.49
N THR A 102 10.49 1.17 26.24
CA THR A 102 10.94 2.51 25.83
C THR A 102 12.46 2.58 25.77
N THR A 103 13.18 1.85 26.63
CA THR A 103 14.65 1.76 26.60
C THR A 103 15.17 1.27 25.26
N SER A 104 14.69 0.11 24.79
CA SER A 104 15.05 -0.43 23.47
C SER A 104 14.59 0.48 22.33
N TRP A 105 13.48 1.21 22.50
CA TRP A 105 13.06 2.20 21.51
C TRP A 105 14.01 3.40 21.46
N VAL A 106 14.49 3.92 22.58
CA VAL A 106 15.48 5.01 22.61
C VAL A 106 16.79 4.54 22.00
N GLU A 107 17.28 3.36 22.39
CA GLU A 107 18.51 2.76 21.86
C GLU A 107 18.45 2.58 20.34
N ALA A 108 17.32 2.07 19.82
CA ALA A 108 17.12 1.88 18.38
C ALA A 108 17.19 3.17 17.56
N TYR A 109 16.95 4.33 18.18
CA TYR A 109 16.99 5.65 17.52
C TYR A 109 18.13 6.56 18.05
N SER A 110 19.10 6.00 18.78
CA SER A 110 20.23 6.75 19.33
C SER A 110 21.17 7.29 18.25
N GLY A 111 21.49 6.50 17.22
CA GLY A 111 22.43 6.86 16.17
C GLY A 111 21.95 7.98 15.24
N ASN A 112 22.86 8.69 14.59
CA ASN A 112 22.55 9.81 13.71
C ASN A 112 22.49 9.40 12.23
N ILE A 113 21.50 9.91 11.50
CA ILE A 113 21.43 9.78 10.04
C ILE A 113 21.83 11.12 9.43
N PHE A 114 23.04 11.18 8.89
CA PHE A 114 23.53 12.33 8.15
C PHE A 114 22.97 12.34 6.72
N PRO A 115 22.72 13.52 6.13
CA PRO A 115 22.46 13.60 4.70
C PRO A 115 23.69 13.09 3.93
N VAL A 116 23.43 12.44 2.80
CA VAL A 116 24.51 12.11 1.87
C VAL A 116 24.94 13.41 1.19
N GLY A 117 26.25 13.66 1.13
CA GLY A 117 26.84 14.84 0.49
C GLY A 117 26.56 14.90 -1.01
N HIS A 118 27.03 15.95 -1.68
CA HIS A 118 26.83 16.07 -3.12
C HIS A 118 27.61 14.95 -3.86
N PRO A 119 27.06 14.33 -4.92
CA PRO A 119 27.73 13.23 -5.62
C PRO A 119 29.14 13.54 -6.14
N SER A 120 29.46 14.82 -6.41
CA SER A 120 30.81 15.23 -6.81
C SER A 120 31.88 15.06 -5.74
N GLU A 121 31.47 14.99 -4.46
CA GLU A 121 32.37 14.84 -3.31
C GLU A 121 32.60 13.36 -2.97
N TRP A 122 31.88 12.44 -3.61
CA TRP A 122 31.94 11.03 -3.27
C TRP A 122 33.21 10.39 -3.83
N THR A 123 34.04 9.83 -2.94
CA THR A 123 35.13 8.95 -3.34
C THR A 123 34.56 7.55 -3.59
N ILE A 124 34.26 7.23 -4.86
CA ILE A 124 33.71 5.94 -5.27
C ILE A 124 34.87 5.03 -5.68
N PRO A 125 35.11 3.89 -4.99
CA PRO A 125 36.13 2.93 -5.38
C PRO A 125 35.92 2.41 -6.80
N GLU A 126 37.01 2.15 -7.53
CA GLU A 126 36.94 1.77 -8.95
C GLU A 126 36.10 0.52 -9.18
N GLY A 127 36.23 -0.50 -8.32
CA GLY A 127 35.42 -1.72 -8.40
C GLY A 127 33.91 -1.51 -8.25
N VAL A 128 33.48 -0.44 -7.57
CA VAL A 128 32.06 -0.05 -7.47
C VAL A 128 31.65 0.74 -8.71
N ARG A 129 32.51 1.63 -9.19
CA ARG A 129 32.30 2.43 -10.39
C ARG A 129 32.16 1.56 -11.65
N SER A 130 32.95 0.49 -11.73
CA SER A 130 32.92 -0.48 -12.83
C SER A 130 31.79 -1.52 -12.70
N MET A 131 31.05 -1.55 -11.59
CA MET A 131 29.99 -2.53 -11.38
C MET A 131 28.75 -2.16 -12.20
N VAL A 132 28.39 -3.02 -13.14
CA VAL A 132 27.13 -2.90 -13.89
C VAL A 132 26.03 -3.68 -13.17
N VAL A 133 25.10 -2.96 -12.54
CA VAL A 133 23.92 -3.56 -11.90
C VAL A 133 22.80 -3.64 -12.92
N TYR A 134 22.53 -4.85 -13.42
CA TYR A 134 21.36 -5.09 -14.27
C TYR A 134 20.08 -5.11 -13.44
N PRO A 135 18.95 -4.63 -13.99
CA PRO A 135 17.66 -4.84 -13.34
C PRO A 135 17.45 -6.35 -13.14
N PRO A 136 16.75 -6.77 -12.06
CA PRO A 136 16.37 -8.16 -11.89
C PRO A 136 15.70 -8.67 -13.18
N PRO A 137 16.03 -9.88 -13.66
CA PRO A 137 15.48 -10.38 -14.91
C PRO A 137 13.95 -10.39 -14.80
N PHE A 138 13.31 -9.52 -15.57
CA PHE A 138 11.86 -9.44 -15.60
C PHE A 138 11.32 -10.67 -16.31
N ARG A 139 10.67 -11.55 -15.55
CA ARG A 139 9.86 -12.63 -16.11
C ARG A 139 8.41 -12.15 -16.14
N ALA A 140 7.84 -12.00 -17.33
CA ALA A 140 6.41 -11.87 -17.47
C ALA A 140 5.76 -13.11 -16.84
N GLN A 141 4.83 -12.91 -15.91
CA GLN A 141 4.06 -14.04 -15.39
C GLN A 141 3.34 -14.72 -16.55
N ALA A 142 3.34 -16.05 -16.57
CA ALA A 142 2.62 -16.81 -17.57
C ALA A 142 1.13 -16.42 -17.58
N GLY A 143 0.59 -16.20 -18.78
CA GLY A 143 -0.82 -15.85 -18.98
C GLY A 143 -1.04 -14.49 -19.64
N ARG A 144 -2.31 -14.17 -19.88
CA ARG A 144 -2.73 -12.95 -20.57
C ARG A 144 -2.43 -11.71 -19.71
N PRO A 145 -1.73 -10.69 -20.24
CA PRO A 145 -1.56 -9.42 -19.55
C PRO A 145 -2.92 -8.85 -19.11
N LYS A 146 -3.04 -8.53 -17.82
CA LYS A 146 -4.29 -8.00 -17.27
C LYS A 146 -4.52 -6.59 -17.80
N LYS A 147 -5.72 -6.33 -18.36
CA LYS A 147 -6.11 -4.99 -18.85
C LYS A 147 -6.29 -3.95 -17.72
N LYS A 148 -6.48 -4.40 -16.47
CA LYS A 148 -6.69 -3.53 -15.30
C LYS A 148 -5.75 -3.96 -14.18
N ARG A 149 -5.09 -2.99 -13.57
CA ARG A 149 -4.25 -3.16 -12.37
C ARG A 149 -5.12 -3.56 -11.16
N TYR A 150 -4.57 -4.38 -10.26
CA TYR A 150 -5.18 -4.62 -8.94
C TYR A 150 -5.13 -3.37 -8.09
N LYS A 151 -6.27 -3.03 -7.48
CA LYS A 151 -6.38 -1.90 -6.56
C LYS A 151 -5.88 -2.30 -5.18
N SER A 152 -5.11 -1.43 -4.55
CA SER A 152 -4.70 -1.57 -3.16
C SER A 152 -5.88 -1.27 -2.22
N ALA A 153 -5.82 -1.69 -0.95
CA ALA A 153 -6.92 -1.52 0.02
C ALA A 153 -7.40 -0.06 0.22
N GLY A 154 -6.61 0.95 -0.15
CA GLY A 154 -6.99 2.37 -0.10
C GLY A 154 -7.50 2.96 -1.43
N GLU A 155 -7.45 2.23 -2.54
CA GLU A 155 -7.78 2.74 -3.87
C GLU A 155 -9.24 2.48 -4.25
N HIS A 156 -10.14 3.24 -3.64
CA HIS A 156 -11.57 3.23 -3.96
C HIS A 156 -11.77 3.70 -5.41
N ARG A 157 -12.75 3.13 -6.12
CA ARG A 157 -13.27 3.84 -7.31
C ARG A 157 -14.09 4.97 -6.73
N ASN A 158 -13.62 6.21 -6.84
CA ASN A 158 -14.55 7.33 -6.75
C ASN A 158 -15.50 7.12 -7.92
N GLY A 159 -16.70 6.60 -7.63
CA GLY A 159 -17.79 6.56 -8.57
C GLY A 159 -18.18 7.99 -8.82
N ASN A 160 -17.41 8.70 -9.64
CA ASN A 160 -17.78 10.01 -10.15
C ASN A 160 -18.90 9.77 -11.15
N THR A 161 -20.08 9.47 -10.62
CA THR A 161 -21.31 9.48 -11.40
C THR A 161 -21.42 10.89 -11.94
N ARG A 162 -21.19 11.05 -13.24
CA ARG A 162 -21.27 12.36 -13.87
C ARG A 162 -22.72 12.83 -13.77
N HIS A 163 -22.90 13.95 -13.08
CA HIS A 163 -24.17 14.66 -13.00
C HIS A 163 -24.28 15.61 -14.19
N CYS A 164 -25.48 15.72 -14.77
CA CYS A 164 -25.75 16.71 -15.79
C CYS A 164 -25.59 18.11 -15.20
N THR A 165 -24.80 18.97 -15.84
CA THR A 165 -24.56 20.33 -15.36
C THR A 165 -25.78 21.26 -15.50
N ILE A 166 -26.81 20.86 -16.27
CA ILE A 166 -28.06 21.64 -16.42
C ILE A 166 -29.07 21.27 -15.32
N CYS A 167 -29.25 19.98 -15.02
CA CYS A 167 -30.32 19.53 -14.13
C CYS A 167 -29.85 18.79 -12.87
N GLY A 168 -28.55 18.59 -12.69
CA GLY A 168 -27.94 17.92 -11.53
C GLY A 168 -28.16 16.41 -11.44
N LYS A 169 -29.01 15.82 -12.30
CA LYS A 169 -29.31 14.38 -12.27
C LYS A 169 -28.23 13.56 -12.96
N SER A 170 -27.94 12.38 -12.43
CA SER A 170 -27.07 11.37 -13.03
C SER A 170 -27.77 10.56 -14.11
N GLY A 171 -27.00 9.96 -15.02
CA GLY A 171 -27.52 9.06 -16.07
C GLY A 171 -27.62 9.68 -17.48
N HIS A 172 -27.33 10.97 -17.62
CA HIS A 172 -27.20 11.66 -18.91
C HIS A 172 -26.21 12.82 -18.81
N ASN A 173 -25.75 13.35 -19.95
CA ASN A 173 -24.87 14.52 -20.00
C ASN A 173 -25.68 15.78 -20.42
N ARG A 174 -25.02 16.95 -20.40
CA ARG A 174 -25.61 18.24 -20.81
C ARG A 174 -26.28 18.19 -22.19
N GLN A 175 -25.65 17.50 -23.15
CA GLN A 175 -26.12 17.43 -24.54
C GLN A 175 -27.44 16.67 -24.68
N ASN A 176 -27.66 15.65 -23.85
CA ASN A 176 -28.85 14.81 -23.90
C ASN A 176 -29.83 15.15 -22.76
N CYS A 177 -29.74 16.36 -22.20
CA CYS A 177 -30.62 16.79 -21.12
C CYS A 177 -31.98 17.21 -21.70
N ARG A 178 -33.05 16.53 -21.28
CA ARG A 178 -34.44 16.92 -21.63
C ARG A 178 -34.83 18.31 -21.10
N ASN A 179 -34.09 18.84 -20.12
CA ASN A 179 -34.29 20.20 -19.59
C ASN A 179 -33.37 21.23 -20.26
N ALA A 180 -32.69 20.89 -21.36
CA ALA A 180 -31.94 21.86 -22.13
C ALA A 180 -32.93 22.83 -22.80
N GLN A 181 -33.03 24.05 -22.26
CA GLN A 181 -33.72 25.13 -22.95
C GLN A 181 -32.89 25.52 -24.20
N PRO A 182 -33.49 25.58 -25.40
CA PRO A 182 -32.81 26.17 -26.55
C PRO A 182 -32.60 27.66 -26.29
N CYS A 183 -31.36 28.14 -26.31
CA CYS A 183 -31.10 29.58 -26.32
C CYS A 183 -31.63 30.17 -27.63
N GLN A 184 -32.68 30.98 -27.57
CA GLN A 184 -33.00 31.93 -28.64
C GLN A 184 -31.99 33.07 -28.57
N ILE A 185 -31.16 33.22 -29.60
CA ILE A 185 -30.30 34.40 -29.77
C ILE A 185 -30.93 35.27 -30.87
N PRO A 186 -31.15 36.59 -30.66
CA PRO A 186 -31.56 37.49 -31.73
C PRO A 186 -30.41 37.65 -32.75
N VAL A 187 -30.72 37.51 -34.04
CA VAL A 187 -29.79 37.73 -35.16
C VAL A 187 -29.60 39.23 -35.43
N PRO A 188 -28.35 39.70 -35.62
CA PRO A 188 -28.07 40.84 -36.47
C PRO A 188 -27.37 40.44 -37.78
N SER A 189 -27.62 41.27 -38.78
CA SER A 189 -27.50 41.07 -40.23
C SER A 189 -26.09 40.86 -40.79
N ALA A 190 -26.08 40.20 -41.95
CA ALA A 190 -24.92 39.80 -42.73
C ALA A 190 -24.11 40.96 -43.30
N THR A 191 -22.78 40.82 -43.32
CA THR A 191 -21.99 41.25 -44.48
C THR A 191 -20.70 40.43 -44.62
N SER A 192 -20.49 39.97 -45.86
CA SER A 192 -19.24 39.61 -46.52
C SER A 192 -18.58 38.25 -46.23
N ALA A 193 -18.46 37.50 -47.33
CA ALA A 193 -17.99 36.13 -47.45
C ALA A 193 -16.47 35.99 -47.31
N THR A 194 -16.04 34.92 -46.65
CA THR A 194 -14.76 34.25 -46.94
C THR A 194 -14.89 32.77 -46.60
N SER A 195 -14.56 31.92 -47.56
CA SER A 195 -14.72 30.46 -47.51
C SER A 195 -13.93 29.83 -46.36
N ALA A 196 -14.62 29.18 -45.42
CA ALA A 196 -14.00 28.46 -44.31
C ALA A 196 -13.68 27.01 -44.70
N THR A 197 -12.40 26.73 -44.93
CA THR A 197 -11.86 25.38 -45.07
C THR A 197 -11.99 24.61 -43.76
N THR A 198 -12.61 23.44 -43.80
CA THR A 198 -12.80 22.55 -42.66
C THR A 198 -11.47 21.89 -42.28
N VAL A 199 -10.80 22.39 -41.23
CA VAL A 199 -9.62 21.71 -40.66
C VAL A 199 -10.10 20.59 -39.74
N THR A 200 -10.23 19.38 -40.30
CA THR A 200 -10.36 18.16 -39.51
C THR A 200 -8.98 17.76 -38.98
N SER A 201 -8.75 17.94 -37.68
CA SER A 201 -7.53 17.47 -37.02
C SER A 201 -7.57 15.94 -36.78
N LYS A 202 -7.44 15.17 -37.86
CA LYS A 202 -7.03 13.76 -37.78
C LYS A 202 -5.77 13.60 -38.62
N ARG A 203 -4.61 13.46 -37.97
CA ARG A 203 -3.37 13.02 -38.62
C ARG A 203 -3.66 11.74 -39.41
N PRO A 204 -3.41 11.68 -40.74
CA PRO A 204 -3.57 10.45 -41.48
C PRO A 204 -2.60 9.40 -40.93
N ARG A 205 -3.09 8.17 -40.72
CA ARG A 205 -2.23 7.06 -40.32
C ARG A 205 -1.28 6.75 -41.48
N ARG A 206 0.02 6.73 -41.21
CA ARG A 206 1.02 6.32 -42.20
C ARG A 206 0.69 4.90 -42.71
N PRO A 207 0.67 4.68 -44.03
CA PRO A 207 0.43 3.35 -44.59
C PRO A 207 1.53 2.38 -44.14
N TYR A 208 1.10 1.17 -43.81
CA TYR A 208 1.98 0.12 -43.31
C TYR A 208 2.75 -0.48 -44.49
N ARG A 209 4.09 -0.44 -44.39
CA ARG A 209 5.02 -0.91 -45.42
C ARG A 209 5.62 -2.26 -45.04
N CYS A 210 5.62 -3.20 -45.97
CA CYS A 210 6.17 -4.54 -45.79
C CYS A 210 7.69 -4.48 -45.59
N ARG A 211 8.20 -5.08 -44.49
CA ARG A 211 9.65 -5.10 -44.19
C ARG A 211 10.49 -5.97 -45.14
N LYS A 212 9.87 -6.82 -45.97
CA LYS A 212 10.59 -7.70 -46.91
C LYS A 212 10.73 -7.09 -48.31
N CYS A 213 9.64 -6.63 -48.93
CA CYS A 213 9.66 -6.04 -50.27
C CYS A 213 9.59 -4.51 -50.30
N GLY A 214 9.26 -3.86 -49.18
CA GLY A 214 9.14 -2.40 -49.13
C GLY A 214 7.86 -1.83 -49.74
N GLU A 215 6.90 -2.65 -50.16
CA GLU A 215 5.60 -2.18 -50.69
C GLU A 215 4.55 -1.97 -49.58
N GLU A 216 3.58 -1.09 -49.84
CA GLU A 216 2.52 -0.73 -48.89
C GLU A 216 1.28 -1.60 -49.11
N GLY A 217 0.55 -1.91 -48.02
CA GLY A 217 -0.74 -2.64 -48.10
C GLY A 217 -0.71 -4.10 -47.62
N HIS A 218 0.46 -4.67 -47.32
CA HIS A 218 0.58 -6.03 -46.76
C HIS A 218 1.75 -6.14 -45.76
N ASN A 219 1.83 -7.26 -45.03
CA ASN A 219 2.91 -7.53 -44.07
C ASN A 219 3.90 -8.60 -44.56
N SER A 220 5.04 -8.72 -43.87
CA SER A 220 6.12 -9.63 -44.23
C SER A 220 5.77 -11.12 -44.19
N GLN A 221 4.65 -11.50 -43.59
CA GLN A 221 4.15 -12.89 -43.59
C GLN A 221 3.25 -13.18 -44.80
N LYS A 222 2.64 -12.16 -45.40
CA LYS A 222 1.81 -12.28 -46.62
C LYS A 222 2.49 -11.67 -47.84
N CYS A 223 3.82 -11.58 -47.81
CA CYS A 223 4.58 -10.99 -48.89
C CYS A 223 4.73 -12.01 -50.02
N PRO A 224 4.32 -11.70 -51.26
CA PRO A 224 4.38 -12.63 -52.39
C PRO A 224 5.80 -13.04 -52.82
N LEU A 225 6.84 -12.44 -52.22
CA LEU A 225 8.25 -12.80 -52.43
C LEU A 225 8.75 -13.88 -51.45
N THR A 226 7.90 -14.57 -50.70
CA THR A 226 8.35 -15.73 -49.92
C THR A 226 8.59 -16.91 -50.86
N PRO A 227 9.80 -17.50 -50.90
CA PRO A 227 9.99 -18.75 -51.63
C PRO A 227 9.20 -19.85 -50.94
N GLU A 228 8.31 -20.49 -51.69
CA GLU A 228 7.63 -21.74 -51.31
C GLU A 228 8.71 -22.78 -50.98
N VAL A 229 8.85 -23.14 -49.71
CA VAL A 229 9.70 -24.26 -49.32
C VAL A 229 8.91 -25.53 -49.65
N GLY A 230 9.30 -26.17 -50.75
CA GLY A 230 8.70 -27.41 -51.23
C GLY A 230 8.68 -28.50 -50.16
N GLY A 231 7.52 -29.15 -50.04
CA GLY A 231 7.32 -30.32 -49.19
C GLY A 231 8.15 -31.51 -49.67
N THR A 232 8.84 -32.14 -48.73
CA THR A 232 9.43 -33.46 -48.89
C THR A 232 8.37 -34.51 -48.57
N THR A 233 8.06 -35.35 -49.56
CA THR A 233 7.62 -36.73 -49.39
C THR A 233 8.77 -37.59 -48.89
#